data_AF-A0A8D0NSZ1-F1
#
_entry.id   AF-A0A8D0NSZ1-F1
#
_cell.length_a   1.000
_cell.length_b   1.000
_cell.length_c   1.000
_cell.angle_alpha   90.00
_cell.angle_beta   90.00
_cell.angle_gamma   90.00
#
_symmetry.space_group_name_H-M   'P 1'
#
loop_
_entity.id
_entity.type
_entity.pdbx_description
1 polymer ?
#
loop_
_entity_poly.entity_id
_entity_poly.type
_entity_poly.pdbx_seq_one_letter_code
_entity_poly.pdbx_strand_id
1 'polypeptide(L)'
;MRLTGCPLCRGVPSLPPCRGFCLNVAHGCIGSQGLDPDWGPYLDGLLLLAEKIQGPFSFELAAQSIGAKISEGLMHLQENSVGVSAQVQGPGEGRGLEGGQERDESGESGVSGRHRRVSG
;
A
#
# COMPACT_ATOMS: atom_id res chain seq x y z
N MET A 1 -21.79 43.86 -14.31
CA MET A 1 -22.27 44.83 -15.32
C MET A 1 -21.27 45.95 -15.62
N ARG A 2 -20.70 46.67 -14.63
CA ARG A 2 -19.80 47.80 -14.91
C ARG A 2 -18.49 47.45 -15.64
N LEU A 3 -17.95 46.24 -15.43
CA LEU A 3 -16.69 45.80 -16.03
C LEU A 3 -16.71 45.81 -17.57
N THR A 4 -17.83 45.42 -18.17
CA THR A 4 -18.00 45.30 -19.63
C THR A 4 -19.00 46.28 -20.23
N GLY A 5 -19.98 46.74 -19.44
CA GLY A 5 -21.04 47.63 -19.93
C GLY A 5 -20.66 49.10 -20.01
N CYS A 6 -19.85 49.61 -19.08
CA CYS A 6 -19.47 51.03 -19.07
C CYS A 6 -18.70 51.50 -20.32
N PRO A 7 -17.75 50.72 -20.89
CA PRO A 7 -17.07 51.09 -22.13
C PRO A 7 -18.04 51.23 -23.31
N LEU A 8 -19.05 50.34 -23.39
CA LEU A 8 -20.08 50.40 -24.43
C LEU A 8 -20.96 51.65 -24.28
N CYS A 9 -21.46 51.94 -23.07
CA CYS A 9 -22.27 53.14 -22.79
C CYS A 9 -21.51 54.46 -22.99
N ARG A 10 -20.17 54.43 -22.95
CA ARG A 10 -19.30 55.60 -23.15
C ARG A 10 -18.77 55.75 -24.57
N GLY A 11 -19.20 54.90 -25.51
CA GLY A 11 -18.74 54.97 -26.90
C GLY A 11 -17.29 54.53 -27.10
N VAL A 12 -16.71 53.78 -26.16
CA VAL A 12 -15.35 53.23 -26.22
C VAL A 12 -15.36 51.69 -26.12
N PRO A 13 -16.11 50.98 -26.97
CA PRO A 13 -16.31 49.53 -26.84
C PRO A 13 -15.03 48.70 -27.02
N SER A 14 -14.02 49.24 -27.70
CA SER A 14 -12.74 48.57 -27.96
C SER A 14 -11.74 48.69 -26.82
N LEU A 15 -12.02 49.50 -25.79
CA LEU A 15 -11.10 49.69 -24.67
C LEU A 15 -11.26 48.54 -23.65
N PRO A 16 -10.26 47.67 -23.48
CA PRO A 16 -10.34 46.60 -22.50
C PRO A 16 -10.31 47.17 -21.07
N PRO A 17 -10.98 46.53 -20.10
CA PRO A 17 -10.87 46.93 -18.71
C PRO A 17 -9.45 46.74 -18.19
N CYS A 18 -9.00 47.66 -17.33
CA CYS A 18 -7.70 47.54 -16.68
C CYS A 18 -7.59 46.22 -15.90
N ARG A 19 -6.41 45.58 -15.94
CA ARG A 19 -6.15 44.31 -15.25
C ARG A 19 -6.57 44.34 -13.78
N GLY A 20 -6.20 45.38 -13.03
CA GLY A 20 -6.56 45.52 -11.62
C GLY A 20 -8.06 45.66 -11.38
N PHE A 21 -8.76 46.43 -12.22
CA PHE A 21 -10.22 46.56 -12.13
C PHE A 21 -10.94 45.24 -12.44
N CYS A 22 -10.48 44.51 -13.45
CA CYS A 22 -10.98 43.19 -13.79
C CYS A 22 -10.83 42.20 -12.64
N LEU A 23 -9.62 42.09 -12.08
CA LEU A 23 -9.34 41.20 -10.96
C LEU A 23 -10.16 41.56 -9.72
N ASN A 24 -10.28 42.85 -9.38
CA ASN A 24 -11.07 43.28 -8.22
C ASN A 24 -12.57 42.94 -8.37
N VAL A 25 -13.13 43.13 -9.56
CA VAL A 25 -14.51 42.72 -9.85
C VAL A 25 -14.64 41.19 -9.78
N ALA A 26 -13.70 40.44 -10.37
CA ALA A 26 -13.71 38.99 -10.34
C ALA A 26 -13.62 38.44 -8.91
N HIS A 27 -12.72 38.95 -8.07
CA HIS A 27 -12.61 38.57 -6.66
C HIS A 27 -13.91 38.86 -5.88
N GLY A 28 -14.56 40.00 -6.15
CA GLY A 28 -15.85 40.32 -5.53
C GLY A 28 -17.00 39.42 -6.02
N CYS A 29 -16.98 38.97 -7.28
CA CYS A 29 -17.99 38.08 -7.85
C CYS A 29 -17.80 36.61 -7.45
N ILE A 30 -16.55 36.17 -7.37
CA ILE A 30 -16.16 34.79 -7.06
C ILE A 30 -16.12 34.57 -5.52
N GLY A 31 -16.16 35.65 -4.73
CA GLY A 31 -16.26 35.63 -3.27
C GLY A 31 -14.98 35.13 -2.58
N SER A 32 -14.95 35.19 -1.26
CA SER A 32 -13.87 34.60 -0.43
C SER A 32 -13.93 33.07 -0.36
N GLN A 33 -14.91 32.45 -1.02
CA GLN A 33 -15.15 31.01 -1.10
C GLN A 33 -14.79 30.45 -2.50
N GLY A 34 -14.20 31.29 -3.34
CA GLY A 34 -13.79 30.94 -4.68
C GLY A 34 -12.60 29.99 -4.69
N LEU A 35 -12.84 28.76 -5.13
CA LEU A 35 -12.03 27.57 -4.86
C LEU A 35 -12.04 27.26 -3.35
N ASP A 36 -12.61 26.09 -3.05
CA ASP A 36 -12.71 25.49 -1.72
C ASP A 36 -11.42 25.73 -0.91
N PRO A 37 -11.48 26.28 0.32
CA PRO A 37 -10.30 26.62 1.11
C PRO A 37 -9.37 25.42 1.38
N ASP A 38 -9.85 24.21 1.14
CA ASP A 38 -9.14 22.96 1.38
C ASP A 38 -8.40 22.40 0.15
N TRP A 39 -8.45 23.08 -1.01
CA TRP A 39 -7.79 22.58 -2.24
C TRP A 39 -6.26 22.52 -2.13
N GLY A 40 -5.64 23.51 -1.48
CA GLY A 40 -4.19 23.52 -1.24
C GLY A 40 -3.75 22.32 -0.40
N PRO A 41 -4.26 22.16 0.83
CA PRO A 41 -3.96 21.00 1.67
C PRO A 41 -4.29 19.65 1.02
N TYR A 42 -5.37 19.58 0.23
CA TYR A 42 -5.70 18.38 -0.54
C TYR A 42 -4.62 18.02 -1.57
N LEU A 43 -4.15 19.01 -2.35
CA LEU A 43 -3.08 18.80 -3.32
C LEU A 43 -1.76 18.42 -2.64
N ASP A 44 -1.44 19.02 -1.51
CA ASP A 44 -0.26 18.66 -0.72
C ASP A 44 -0.33 17.20 -0.24
N GLY A 45 -1.52 16.75 0.19
CA GLY A 45 -1.77 15.37 0.55
C GLY A 45 -1.62 14.39 -0.64
N LEU A 46 -2.12 14.76 -1.82
CA LEU A 46 -1.94 13.97 -3.04
C LEU A 46 -0.49 13.87 -3.47
N LEU A 47 0.28 14.96 -3.35
CA LEU A 47 1.70 14.97 -3.69
C LEU A 47 2.50 14.06 -2.76
N LEU A 48 2.23 14.12 -1.46
CA LEU A 48 2.82 13.22 -0.47
C LEU A 48 2.48 11.74 -0.77
N LEU A 49 1.23 11.46 -1.13
CA LEU A 49 0.82 10.10 -1.48
C LEU A 49 1.55 9.60 -2.74
N ALA A 50 1.68 10.45 -3.76
CA ALA A 50 2.40 10.11 -4.99
C ALA A 50 3.86 9.76 -4.70
N GLU A 51 4.56 10.53 -3.86
CA GLU A 51 5.93 10.21 -3.42
C GLU A 51 6.02 8.85 -2.73
N LYS A 52 5.02 8.48 -1.92
CA LYS A 52 5.01 7.18 -1.21
C LYS A 52 4.62 5.99 -2.08
N ILE A 53 3.94 6.21 -3.20
CA ILE A 53 3.58 5.14 -4.15
C ILE A 53 4.66 4.96 -5.22
N GLN A 54 5.30 6.05 -5.66
CA GLN A 54 6.25 6.00 -6.79
C GLN A 54 7.72 6.05 -6.35
N GLY A 55 7.99 6.37 -5.08
CA GLY A 55 9.33 6.46 -4.53
C GLY A 55 10.03 5.11 -4.32
N PRO A 56 11.33 5.12 -3.99
CA PRO A 56 12.14 3.92 -3.75
C PRO A 56 11.67 3.08 -2.56
N PHE A 57 10.81 3.64 -1.70
CA PHE A 57 10.13 2.95 -0.60
C PHE A 57 8.63 2.78 -0.90
N SER A 58 8.30 2.39 -2.13
CA SER A 58 6.90 2.25 -2.50
C SER A 58 6.21 1.18 -1.65
N PHE A 59 4.99 1.48 -1.22
CA PHE A 59 4.16 0.50 -0.53
C PHE A 59 3.96 -0.76 -1.38
N GLU A 60 3.85 -0.62 -2.70
CA GLU A 60 3.69 -1.74 -3.63
C GLU A 60 4.92 -2.68 -3.62
N LEU A 61 6.13 -2.13 -3.74
CA LEU A 61 7.36 -2.93 -3.68
C LEU A 61 7.52 -3.60 -2.31
N ALA A 62 7.21 -2.87 -1.24
CA ALA A 62 7.24 -3.43 0.11
C ALA A 62 6.25 -4.61 0.23
N ALA A 63 5.00 -4.44 -0.21
CA ALA A 63 3.96 -5.46 -0.16
C ALA A 63 4.33 -6.71 -0.99
N GLN A 64 4.89 -6.51 -2.19
CA GLN A 64 5.38 -7.61 -3.02
C GLN A 64 6.52 -8.39 -2.36
N SER A 65 7.35 -7.72 -1.54
CA SER A 65 8.51 -8.33 -0.88
C SER A 65 8.19 -9.14 0.38
N ILE A 66 6.98 -9.02 0.96
CA ILE A 66 6.63 -9.61 2.25
C ILE A 66 6.85 -11.13 2.25
N GLY A 67 6.37 -11.83 1.21
CA GLY A 67 6.53 -13.27 1.10
C GLY A 67 8.00 -13.71 1.10
N ALA A 68 8.83 -13.04 0.30
CA ALA A 68 10.27 -13.30 0.23
C ALA A 68 10.97 -13.04 1.57
N LYS A 69 10.60 -11.96 2.28
CA LYS A 69 11.14 -11.63 3.60
C LYS A 69 10.76 -12.66 4.67
N ILE A 70 9.54 -13.19 4.62
CA ILE A 70 9.12 -14.29 5.51
C ILE A 70 9.94 -15.55 5.22
N SER A 71 10.10 -15.91 3.94
CA SER A 71 10.92 -17.07 3.55
C SER A 71 12.38 -16.91 3.97
N GLU A 72 12.97 -15.72 3.79
CA GLU A 72 14.32 -15.38 4.25
C GLU A 72 14.46 -15.57 5.77
N GLY A 73 13.52 -15.05 6.55
CA GLY A 73 13.49 -15.23 8.00
C GLY A 73 13.37 -16.69 8.43
N LEU A 74 12.54 -17.47 7.73
CA LEU A 74 12.40 -18.91 8.00
C LEU A 74 13.69 -19.67 7.69
N MET A 75 14.31 -19.41 6.53
CA MET A 75 15.60 -20.01 6.18
C MET A 75 16.67 -19.65 7.21
N HIS A 76 16.70 -18.40 7.67
CA HIS A 76 17.63 -17.96 8.71
C HIS A 76 17.42 -18.73 10.02
N LEU A 77 16.18 -18.95 10.44
CA LEU A 77 15.86 -19.76 11.64
C LEU A 77 16.21 -21.24 11.47
N GLN A 78 16.04 -21.80 10.28
CA GLN A 78 16.41 -23.19 10.00
C GLN A 78 17.93 -23.37 10.06
N GLU A 79 18.68 -22.50 9.39
CA GLU A 79 20.15 -22.51 9.37
C GLU A 79 20.77 -22.28 10.74
N ASN A 80 20.14 -21.44 11.58
CA ASN A 80 20.66 -21.08 12.90
C ASN A 80 19.93 -21.77 14.06
N SER A 81 19.08 -22.76 13.76
CA SER A 81 18.16 -23.39 14.74
C SER A 81 18.85 -23.83 16.03
N VAL A 82 19.95 -24.57 15.93
CA VAL A 82 20.71 -25.07 17.09
C VAL A 82 21.32 -23.94 17.91
N GLY A 83 21.89 -22.93 17.25
CA GLY A 83 22.51 -21.78 17.92
C GLY A 83 21.47 -20.93 18.65
N VAL A 84 20.32 -20.69 18.02
CA VAL A 84 19.19 -19.97 18.62
C VAL A 84 18.63 -20.77 19.80
N SER A 85 18.40 -22.08 19.66
CA SER A 85 17.93 -22.94 20.75
C SER A 85 18.90 -22.96 21.93
N ALA A 86 20.21 -23.05 21.68
CA ALA A 86 21.22 -23.05 22.73
C ALA A 86 21.28 -21.71 23.49
N GLN A 87 21.12 -20.57 22.80
CA GLN A 87 21.05 -19.26 23.46
C GLN A 87 19.78 -19.10 24.31
N VAL A 88 18.66 -19.69 23.89
CA VAL A 88 17.40 -19.65 24.64
C VAL A 88 17.39 -20.62 25.84
N GLN A 89 18.04 -21.79 25.72
CA GLN A 89 18.07 -22.81 26.79
C GLN A 89 19.08 -22.53 27.91
N GLY A 90 20.06 -21.65 27.69
CA GLY A 90 21.10 -21.38 28.69
C GLY A 90 21.93 -22.63 29.05
N PRO A 91 22.97 -22.49 29.88
CA PRO A 91 23.75 -23.64 30.35
C PRO A 91 22.94 -24.41 31.40
N GLY A 92 22.05 -25.29 30.94
CA GLY A 92 21.41 -26.30 31.79
C GLY A 92 19.89 -26.38 31.69
N GLU A 93 19.34 -26.70 30.52
CA GLU A 93 18.17 -27.59 30.44
C GLU A 93 17.96 -28.10 29.01
N GLY A 94 18.04 -29.42 28.80
CA GLY A 94 17.80 -30.01 27.47
C GLY A 94 18.54 -31.32 27.18
N ARG A 95 18.50 -32.30 28.09
CA ARG A 95 18.74 -33.70 27.70
C ARG A 95 17.42 -34.30 27.18
N GLY A 96 17.44 -34.80 25.95
CA GLY A 96 16.35 -35.54 25.28
C GLY A 96 15.47 -34.60 24.46
N LEU A 97 15.34 -34.75 23.14
CA LEU A 97 14.98 -35.97 22.43
C LEU A 97 15.72 -36.06 21.08
N GLU A 98 16.81 -36.83 21.04
CA GLU A 98 17.26 -37.49 19.82
C GLU A 98 16.68 -38.91 19.81
N GLY A 99 16.08 -39.33 18.69
CA GLY A 99 15.80 -40.74 18.42
C GLY A 99 14.41 -41.02 17.88
N GLY A 100 14.31 -41.20 16.56
CA GLY A 100 13.09 -41.68 15.91
C GLY A 100 13.20 -41.78 14.39
N GLN A 101 14.30 -42.34 13.88
CA GLN A 101 14.37 -42.79 12.49
C GLN A 101 14.07 -44.29 12.46
N GLU A 102 12.87 -44.66 12.01
CA GLU A 102 12.56 -46.02 11.59
C GLU A 102 11.97 -45.96 10.18
N ARG A 103 12.77 -46.39 9.21
CA ARG A 103 12.29 -46.82 7.88
C ARG A 103 11.74 -48.22 8.07
N ASP A 104 10.52 -48.45 7.59
CA ASP A 104 10.05 -49.81 7.31
C ASP A 104 9.62 -49.87 5.84
N GLU A 105 10.50 -50.45 5.02
CA GLU A 105 10.16 -51.09 3.76
C GLU A 105 10.01 -52.58 4.05
N SER A 106 8.81 -53.13 3.94
CA SER A 106 8.58 -54.57 3.73
C SER A 106 7.21 -54.86 3.14
N GLY A 107 7.23 -55.22 1.85
CA GLY A 107 6.61 -56.44 1.31
C GLY A 107 5.11 -56.71 1.51
N GLU A 108 4.37 -56.51 0.42
CA GLU A 108 3.41 -57.45 -0.17
C GLU A 108 2.70 -58.51 0.72
N SER A 109 1.38 -58.37 0.87
CA SER A 109 0.44 -59.50 0.68
C SER A 109 -1.00 -58.96 0.58
N GLY A 110 -1.69 -59.33 -0.52
CA GLY A 110 -3.01 -58.80 -0.85
C GLY A 110 -4.15 -59.36 0.01
N VAL A 111 -5.33 -58.75 -0.13
CA VAL A 111 -6.61 -59.46 -0.27
C VAL A 111 -7.74 -58.48 -0.59
N SER A 112 -8.41 -58.79 -1.70
CA SER A 112 -9.85 -58.65 -1.98
C SER A 112 -10.53 -57.29 -1.83
N GLY A 113 -10.85 -56.70 -2.98
CA GLY A 113 -11.78 -55.60 -3.11
C GLY A 113 -13.19 -55.90 -2.58
N ARG A 114 -13.89 -54.82 -2.24
CA ARG A 114 -15.35 -54.75 -2.27
C ARG A 114 -15.79 -53.31 -2.52
N HIS A 115 -16.25 -53.06 -3.73
CA HIS A 115 -17.08 -51.91 -4.08
C HIS A 115 -18.25 -51.76 -3.10
N ARG A 116 -18.49 -50.54 -2.60
CA ARG A 116 -19.85 -50.09 -2.29
C ARG A 116 -20.12 -48.78 -3.03
N ARG A 117 -21.13 -48.85 -3.91
CA ARG A 117 -21.81 -47.72 -4.51
C ARG A 117 -22.52 -46.93 -3.41
N VAL A 118 -22.48 -45.61 -3.48
CA VAL A 118 -23.48 -44.75 -2.83
C VAL A 118 -24.50 -44.41 -3.92
N SER A 119 -25.74 -44.85 -3.70
CA SER A 119 -26.93 -44.48 -4.46
C SER A 119 -27.86 -43.71 -3.52
N GLY A 120 -28.49 -42.66 -4.01
CA GLY A 120 -29.60 -41.95 -3.35
C GLY A 120 -29.31 -40.48 -3.14
#